data_AF-A0A963BP80-F1
#
_entry.id   AF-A0A963BP80-F1
#
_cell.length_a   1.000
_cell.length_b   1.000
_cell.length_c   1.000
_cell.angle_alpha   90.00
_cell.angle_beta   90.00
_cell.angle_gamma   90.00
#
_symmetry.space_group_name_H-M   'P 1'
#
loop_
_entity.id
_entity.type
_entity.pdbx_description
1 polymer ?
#
loop_
_entity_poly.entity_id
_entity_poly.type
_entity_poly.pdbx_seq_one_letter_code
_entity_poly.pdbx_strand_id
1 'polypeptide(L)'
;MVDEVVTKGSTLKDAENNETGFLDVAANTLAVILIVALFAIQQIQQQSPFRVDPYAEEPPPLSFPLTVPRVFPPYSRYYLLFDDGIVSWDQEKAVRELVQQNFRTPVRADGTVVFSPMPFEGRDVDSYRVTWTPAFDELQKRLLLINDDTIPKLTEQLEASYKEANISPTFLVLASGMDAFAKLYPQLVDPKRNFRWRWYSWKKDRPIVISRSYKNFVTLGNAW
;
A
#
# COMPACT_ATOMS: atom_id res chain seq x y z
N MET A 1 94.57 -31.79 29.17
CA MET A 1 93.64 -31.78 30.31
C MET A 1 92.49 -30.89 29.87
N VAL A 2 91.39 -31.53 29.50
CA VAL A 2 90.13 -30.87 29.11
C VAL A 2 89.36 -30.63 30.40
N ASP A 3 88.80 -29.42 30.51
CA ASP A 3 87.59 -29.04 31.25
C ASP A 3 87.22 -27.69 30.58
N GLU A 4 86.21 -27.53 29.71
CA GLU A 4 84.75 -27.71 29.90
C GLU A 4 84.30 -26.99 31.19
N VAL A 5 83.47 -25.94 31.17
CA VAL A 5 82.04 -25.97 30.87
C VAL A 5 81.49 -24.51 30.81
N VAL A 6 80.86 -24.20 29.66
CA VAL A 6 79.54 -23.58 29.44
C VAL A 6 79.12 -22.32 30.22
N THR A 7 78.83 -21.25 29.45
CA THR A 7 77.53 -20.54 29.54
C THR A 7 77.16 -19.87 28.21
N LYS A 8 76.81 -20.67 27.20
CA LYS A 8 75.91 -20.25 26.11
C LYS A 8 74.49 -20.56 26.55
N GLY A 9 73.78 -19.60 27.15
CA GLY A 9 72.45 -19.87 27.69
C GLY A 9 71.54 -18.67 27.93
N SER A 10 71.82 -17.50 27.34
CA SER A 10 71.10 -16.26 27.70
C SER A 10 70.37 -15.54 26.55
N THR A 11 70.49 -15.95 25.29
CA THR A 11 69.91 -15.18 24.16
C THR A 11 68.81 -15.90 23.38
N LEU A 12 68.45 -17.13 23.74
CA LEU A 12 67.36 -17.87 23.07
C LEU A 12 66.03 -17.83 23.84
N LYS A 13 66.02 -17.52 25.14
CA LYS A 13 64.79 -17.54 25.96
C LYS A 13 63.87 -16.33 25.76
N ASP A 14 64.40 -15.19 25.34
CA ASP A 14 63.60 -13.96 25.21
C ASP A 14 62.81 -13.88 23.90
N ALA A 15 63.23 -14.64 22.87
CA ALA A 15 62.47 -14.77 21.62
C ALA A 15 61.26 -15.70 21.76
N GLU A 16 61.41 -16.84 22.45
CA GLU A 16 60.31 -17.78 22.72
C GLU A 16 59.23 -17.18 23.62
N ASN A 17 59.59 -16.33 24.60
CA ASN A 17 58.63 -15.68 25.50
C ASN A 17 57.80 -14.57 24.82
N ASN A 18 58.35 -13.87 23.82
CA ASN A 18 57.61 -12.84 23.08
C ASN A 18 56.69 -13.45 22.01
N GLU A 19 57.09 -14.54 21.36
CA GLU A 19 56.23 -15.26 20.41
C GLU A 19 55.06 -15.96 21.12
N THR A 20 55.28 -16.52 22.32
CA THR A 20 54.20 -17.09 23.14
C THR A 20 53.25 -16.03 23.67
N GLY A 21 53.75 -14.86 24.09
CA GLY A 21 52.90 -13.73 24.50
C GLY A 21 52.03 -13.17 23.37
N PHE A 22 52.56 -13.10 22.14
CA PHE A 22 51.78 -12.66 20.97
C PHE A 22 50.74 -13.72 20.54
N LEU A 23 51.09 -15.01 20.64
CA LEU A 23 50.17 -16.12 20.38
C LEU A 23 49.01 -16.13 21.36
N ASP A 24 49.26 -15.84 22.65
CA ASP A 24 48.23 -15.79 23.69
C ASP A 24 47.28 -14.60 23.51
N VAL A 25 47.81 -13.44 23.11
CA VAL A 25 47.00 -12.26 22.77
C VAL A 25 46.20 -12.49 21.49
N ALA A 26 46.80 -13.12 20.47
CA ALA A 26 46.11 -13.46 19.24
C ALA A 26 44.99 -14.49 19.48
N ALA A 27 45.25 -15.51 20.31
CA ALA A 27 44.26 -16.52 20.70
C ALA A 27 43.09 -15.91 21.48
N ASN A 28 43.37 -15.03 22.44
CA ASN A 28 42.34 -14.33 23.19
C ASN A 28 41.52 -13.38 22.30
N THR A 29 42.18 -12.66 21.38
CA THR A 29 41.48 -11.77 20.44
C THR A 29 40.61 -12.56 19.47
N LEU A 30 41.10 -13.70 18.97
CA LEU A 30 40.34 -14.62 18.13
C LEU A 30 39.12 -15.16 18.87
N ALA A 31 39.27 -15.54 20.14
CA ALA A 31 38.17 -16.00 20.98
C ALA A 31 37.10 -14.93 21.15
N VAL A 32 37.48 -13.67 21.40
CA VAL A 32 36.54 -12.55 21.48
C VAL A 32 35.82 -12.31 20.15
N ILE A 33 36.54 -12.34 19.03
CA ILE A 33 35.93 -12.20 17.70
C ILE A 33 34.96 -13.34 17.41
N LEU A 34 35.30 -14.59 17.77
CA LEU A 34 34.43 -15.75 17.62
C LEU A 34 33.17 -15.63 18.48
N ILE A 35 33.30 -15.17 19.73
CA ILE A 35 32.17 -14.95 20.63
C ILE A 35 31.24 -13.86 20.08
N VAL A 36 31.80 -12.72 19.64
CA VAL A 36 31.03 -11.63 19.03
C VAL A 36 30.36 -12.06 17.73
N ALA A 37 31.05 -12.83 16.88
CA ALA A 37 30.49 -13.39 15.66
C ALA A 37 29.37 -14.40 15.95
N LEU A 38 29.52 -15.25 16.97
CA LEU A 38 28.48 -16.17 17.43
C LEU A 38 27.26 -15.40 17.92
N PHE A 39 27.44 -14.36 18.73
CA PHE A 39 26.32 -13.52 19.18
C PHE A 39 25.66 -12.76 18.01
N ALA A 40 26.44 -12.26 17.04
CA ALA A 40 25.89 -11.61 15.85
C ALA A 40 25.08 -12.59 14.98
N ILE A 41 25.58 -13.81 14.77
CA ILE A 41 24.86 -14.88 14.04
C ILE A 41 23.59 -15.29 14.81
N GLN A 42 23.67 -15.41 16.13
CA GLN A 42 22.54 -15.77 16.99
C GLN A 42 21.48 -14.65 17.01
N GLN A 43 21.90 -13.39 16.98
CA GLN A 43 21.01 -12.23 16.89
C GLN A 43 20.36 -12.11 15.50
N ILE A 44 21.08 -12.46 14.42
CA ILE A 44 20.52 -12.58 13.07
C ILE A 44 19.51 -13.74 13.00
N GLN A 45 19.78 -14.87 13.66
CA GLN A 45 18.81 -15.98 13.75
C GLN A 45 17.58 -15.63 14.58
N GLN A 46 17.72 -14.82 15.64
CA GLN A 46 16.58 -14.32 16.42
C GLN A 46 15.76 -13.23 15.69
N GLN A 47 16.32 -12.62 14.64
CA GLN A 47 15.60 -11.67 13.77
C GLN A 47 14.86 -12.32 12.60
N SER A 48 14.74 -13.65 12.56
CA SER A 48 13.73 -14.33 11.76
C SER A 48 12.52 -14.68 12.63
N PRO A 49 11.58 -13.75 12.90
CA PRO A 49 10.28 -14.18 13.38
C PRO A 49 9.62 -14.95 12.24
N PHE A 50 8.89 -16.02 12.58
CA PHE A 50 8.10 -16.87 11.68
C PHE A 50 8.83 -18.02 10.97
N ARG A 51 9.36 -18.98 11.74
CA ARG A 51 9.28 -20.40 11.36
C ARG A 51 9.54 -21.35 12.52
N VAL A 52 8.67 -21.30 13.52
CA VAL A 52 8.33 -22.49 14.28
C VAL A 52 6.83 -22.39 14.49
N ASP A 53 6.07 -23.18 13.75
CA ASP A 53 4.65 -23.40 13.97
C ASP A 53 4.56 -24.52 15.00
N PRO A 54 4.19 -24.27 16.27
CA PRO A 54 3.99 -25.33 17.24
C PRO A 54 2.50 -25.66 17.34
N TYR A 55 1.75 -25.78 16.22
CA TYR A 55 0.40 -26.34 16.26
C TYR A 55 0.11 -27.20 15.04
N ALA A 56 0.16 -28.52 15.23
CA ALA A 56 -0.66 -29.47 14.47
C ALA A 56 -1.89 -29.85 15.30
N GLU A 57 -2.59 -28.85 15.84
CA GLU A 57 -3.98 -29.04 16.26
C GLU A 57 -4.84 -28.59 15.08
N GLU A 58 -5.75 -29.45 14.62
CA GLU A 58 -6.77 -29.05 13.66
C GLU A 58 -7.41 -27.76 14.20
N PRO A 59 -7.46 -26.67 13.40
CA PRO A 59 -8.08 -25.45 13.86
C PRO A 59 -9.50 -25.81 14.28
N PRO A 60 -9.92 -25.50 15.53
CA PRO A 60 -11.28 -25.77 15.95
C PRO A 60 -12.20 -25.12 14.92
N PRO A 61 -13.29 -25.78 14.50
CA PRO A 61 -14.20 -25.23 13.51
C PRO A 61 -14.58 -23.83 13.98
N LEU A 62 -14.14 -22.81 13.25
CA LEU A 62 -14.32 -21.41 13.63
C LEU A 62 -15.81 -21.19 13.89
N SER A 63 -16.20 -21.08 15.17
CA SER A 63 -17.59 -20.86 15.59
C SER A 63 -18.12 -19.50 15.18
N PHE A 64 -17.24 -18.63 14.67
CA PHE A 64 -17.61 -17.40 14.03
C PHE A 64 -17.72 -17.67 12.54
N PRO A 65 -18.93 -17.77 11.97
CA PRO A 65 -19.06 -17.48 10.56
C PRO A 65 -18.49 -16.07 10.39
N LEU A 66 -17.25 -15.97 9.90
CA LEU A 66 -16.73 -14.74 9.36
C LEU A 66 -17.71 -14.41 8.25
N THR A 67 -18.66 -13.54 8.58
CA THR A 67 -19.49 -12.89 7.57
C THR A 67 -18.49 -12.03 6.84
N VAL A 68 -17.82 -12.61 5.84
CA VAL A 68 -16.90 -11.88 4.96
C VAL A 68 -17.70 -10.66 4.54
N PRO A 69 -17.31 -9.43 4.95
CA PRO A 69 -18.05 -8.25 4.55
C PRO A 69 -18.00 -8.24 3.03
N ARG A 70 -19.10 -8.66 2.39
CA ARG A 70 -19.12 -8.87 0.93
C ARG A 70 -18.88 -7.57 0.17
N VAL A 71 -18.94 -6.44 0.86
CA VAL A 71 -18.63 -5.12 0.32
C VAL A 71 -18.02 -4.30 1.45
N PHE A 72 -16.72 -4.00 1.35
CA PHE A 72 -16.14 -2.91 2.13
C PHE A 72 -16.50 -1.62 1.37
N PRO A 73 -17.19 -0.65 2.00
CA PRO A 73 -17.64 0.55 1.31
C PRO A 73 -16.44 1.30 0.72
N PRO A 74 -16.56 1.88 -0.48
CA PRO A 74 -15.50 2.67 -1.06
C PRO A 74 -15.36 3.91 -0.19
N TYR A 75 -14.18 4.09 0.38
CA TYR A 75 -13.82 5.34 1.05
C TYR A 75 -13.83 6.56 0.12
N SER A 76 -14.08 6.35 -1.17
CA SER A 76 -14.08 7.41 -2.17
C SER A 76 -15.14 7.21 -3.24
N ARG A 77 -15.88 8.28 -3.55
CA ARG A 77 -16.77 8.34 -4.72
C ARG A 77 -16.09 9.17 -5.79
N TYR A 78 -15.98 8.62 -6.99
CA TYR A 78 -15.23 9.24 -8.06
C TYR A 78 -16.13 10.10 -8.92
N TYR A 79 -15.59 11.24 -9.33
CA TYR A 79 -16.23 12.16 -10.25
C TYR A 79 -15.25 12.47 -11.37
N LEU A 80 -15.70 12.36 -12.61
CA LEU A 80 -14.91 12.69 -13.77
C LEU A 80 -15.30 14.09 -14.25
N LEU A 81 -14.32 14.99 -14.32
CA LEU A 81 -14.48 16.33 -14.88
C LEU A 81 -13.86 16.37 -16.26
N PHE A 82 -14.67 16.71 -17.24
CA PHE A 82 -14.27 16.92 -18.62
C PHE A 82 -15.20 17.94 -19.26
N ASP A 83 -14.63 18.74 -20.14
CA ASP A 83 -15.29 19.87 -20.79
C ASP A 83 -15.90 20.79 -19.71
N ASP A 84 -17.15 21.25 -19.87
CA ASP A 84 -17.79 22.19 -18.93
C ASP A 84 -18.53 21.52 -17.75
N GLY A 85 -18.25 20.24 -17.47
CA GLY A 85 -19.07 19.53 -16.49
C GLY A 85 -18.41 18.38 -15.74
N ILE A 86 -19.25 17.75 -14.93
CA ILE A 86 -18.89 16.67 -14.03
C ILE A 86 -19.87 15.50 -14.18
N VAL A 87 -19.37 14.27 -14.08
CA VAL A 87 -20.20 13.07 -14.01
C VAL A 87 -19.75 12.21 -12.84
N SER A 88 -20.71 11.68 -12.08
CA SER A 88 -20.42 10.71 -11.02
C SER A 88 -20.17 9.33 -11.61
N TRP A 89 -19.13 8.67 -11.11
CA TRP A 89 -18.85 7.28 -11.44
C TRP A 89 -19.08 6.39 -10.22
N ASP A 90 -20.11 5.55 -10.33
CA ASP A 90 -20.47 4.56 -9.31
C ASP A 90 -19.71 3.25 -9.55
N GLN A 91 -18.54 3.16 -8.92
CA GLN A 91 -17.68 1.98 -8.96
C GLN A 91 -18.30 0.78 -8.29
N GLU A 92 -19.03 0.98 -7.18
CA GLU A 92 -19.65 -0.16 -6.50
C GLU A 92 -20.68 -0.82 -7.40
N LYS A 93 -21.46 -0.02 -8.12
CA LYS A 93 -22.40 -0.55 -9.10
C LYS A 93 -21.67 -1.34 -10.19
N ALA A 94 -20.52 -0.85 -10.68
CA ALA A 94 -19.69 -1.59 -11.63
C ALA A 94 -19.17 -2.91 -11.08
N VAL A 95 -18.68 -2.92 -9.84
CA VAL A 95 -18.20 -4.14 -9.19
C VAL A 95 -19.34 -5.10 -8.90
N ARG A 96 -20.50 -4.62 -8.44
CA ARG A 96 -21.69 -5.47 -8.20
C ARG A 96 -22.16 -6.15 -9.49
N GLU A 97 -22.22 -5.42 -10.59
CA GLU A 97 -22.58 -5.97 -11.90
C GLU A 97 -21.55 -7.00 -12.40
N LEU A 98 -20.26 -6.74 -12.22
CA LEU A 98 -19.19 -7.71 -12.53
C LEU A 98 -19.37 -9.01 -11.76
N VAL A 99 -19.64 -8.93 -10.45
CA VAL A 99 -19.88 -10.10 -9.60
C VAL A 99 -21.12 -10.87 -10.07
N GLN A 100 -22.21 -10.18 -10.41
CA GLN A 100 -23.43 -10.79 -10.94
C GLN A 100 -23.20 -11.51 -12.28
N GLN A 101 -22.25 -11.06 -13.09
CA GLN A 101 -21.90 -11.66 -14.38
C GLN A 101 -20.75 -12.67 -14.30
N ASN A 102 -20.42 -13.20 -13.11
CA ASN A 102 -19.30 -14.11 -12.89
C ASN A 102 -17.98 -13.55 -13.44
N PHE A 103 -17.73 -12.25 -13.22
CA PHE A 103 -16.53 -11.51 -13.63
C PHE A 103 -16.27 -11.47 -15.14
N ARG A 104 -17.26 -11.78 -15.98
CA ARG A 104 -17.19 -11.48 -17.42
C ARG A 104 -17.24 -9.97 -17.60
N THR A 105 -16.35 -9.42 -18.44
CA THR A 105 -16.28 -7.98 -18.76
C THR A 105 -17.64 -7.46 -19.27
N PRO A 106 -18.39 -6.67 -18.49
CA PRO A 106 -19.63 -6.09 -18.96
C PRO A 106 -19.29 -4.91 -19.87
N VAL A 107 -19.93 -4.86 -21.03
CA VAL A 107 -20.01 -3.64 -21.83
C VAL A 107 -21.08 -2.77 -21.16
N ARG A 108 -20.67 -1.67 -20.52
CA ARG A 108 -21.58 -0.73 -19.87
C ARG A 108 -21.74 0.52 -20.72
N ALA A 109 -22.85 1.22 -20.54
CA ALA A 109 -23.08 2.50 -21.18
C ALA A 109 -22.04 3.56 -20.77
N ASP A 110 -21.48 3.49 -19.55
CA ASP A 110 -20.43 4.42 -19.09
C ASP A 110 -19.00 3.98 -19.47
N GLY A 111 -18.84 2.86 -20.17
CA GLY A 111 -17.55 2.36 -20.65
C GLY A 111 -17.34 0.87 -20.42
N THR A 112 -16.09 0.44 -20.61
CA THR A 112 -15.69 -0.96 -20.41
C THR A 112 -14.97 -1.09 -19.08
N VAL A 113 -15.38 -2.06 -18.26
CA VAL A 113 -14.74 -2.35 -16.97
C VAL A 113 -14.15 -3.74 -17.01
N VAL A 114 -12.82 -3.83 -16.90
CA VAL A 114 -12.08 -5.10 -16.85
C VAL A 114 -11.66 -5.35 -15.42
N PHE A 115 -12.04 -6.51 -14.89
CA PHE A 115 -11.55 -7.01 -13.61
C PHE A 115 -10.32 -7.89 -13.83
N SER A 116 -9.28 -7.66 -13.03
CA SER A 116 -8.09 -8.50 -13.01
C SER A 116 -7.80 -8.89 -11.56
N PRO A 117 -7.93 -10.18 -11.19
CA PRO A 117 -7.50 -10.63 -9.87
C PRO A 117 -6.01 -10.39 -9.72
N MET A 118 -5.58 -9.95 -8.54
CA MET A 118 -4.15 -9.89 -8.21
C MET A 118 -3.75 -11.16 -7.44
N PRO A 119 -2.45 -11.53 -7.41
CA PRO A 119 -2.01 -12.70 -6.66
C PRO A 119 -2.49 -12.66 -5.21
N PHE A 120 -2.96 -13.81 -4.72
CA PHE A 120 -3.34 -13.95 -3.32
C PHE A 120 -2.06 -13.88 -2.44
N GLU A 121 -1.99 -12.91 -1.55
CA GLU A 121 -0.83 -12.69 -0.67
C GLU A 121 -1.05 -13.25 0.76
N GLY A 122 -2.02 -14.15 0.98
CA GLY A 122 -2.22 -14.78 2.29
C GLY A 122 -2.70 -13.80 3.37
N ARG A 123 -3.68 -12.96 3.03
CA ARG A 123 -4.26 -11.94 3.91
C ARG A 123 -5.78 -11.97 3.82
N ASP A 124 -6.44 -11.47 4.85
CA ASP A 124 -7.91 -11.40 4.95
C ASP A 124 -8.57 -10.48 3.91
N VAL A 125 -7.78 -9.78 3.08
CA VAL A 125 -8.27 -8.87 2.05
C VAL A 125 -7.74 -9.30 0.69
N ASP A 126 -8.66 -9.73 -0.17
CA ASP A 126 -8.37 -10.01 -1.57
C ASP A 126 -7.90 -8.74 -2.30
N SER A 127 -6.82 -8.90 -3.05
CA SER A 127 -6.29 -7.84 -3.91
C SER A 127 -6.88 -7.96 -5.30
N TYR A 128 -7.30 -6.83 -5.86
CA TYR A 128 -7.84 -6.78 -7.21
C TYR A 128 -7.43 -5.49 -7.91
N ARG A 129 -7.49 -5.55 -9.24
CA ARG A 129 -7.37 -4.38 -10.12
C ARG A 129 -8.61 -4.28 -10.99
N VAL A 130 -9.23 -3.11 -10.99
CA VAL A 130 -10.29 -2.73 -11.91
C VAL A 130 -9.71 -1.71 -12.87
N THR A 131 -9.85 -2.00 -14.16
CA THR A 131 -9.44 -1.10 -15.25
C THR A 131 -10.71 -0.62 -15.93
N TRP A 132 -10.99 0.68 -15.87
CA TRP A 132 -12.13 1.30 -16.52
C TRP A 132 -11.67 2.13 -17.72
N THR A 133 -12.27 1.87 -18.87
CA THR A 133 -12.11 2.66 -20.09
C THR A 133 -13.40 3.44 -20.31
N PRO A 134 -13.42 4.76 -20.03
CA PRO A 134 -14.65 5.55 -20.10
C PRO A 134 -15.17 5.68 -21.53
N ALA A 135 -16.48 5.49 -21.73
CA ALA A 135 -17.14 5.85 -22.98
C ALA A 135 -17.56 7.33 -22.94
N PHE A 136 -16.65 8.22 -23.33
CA PHE A 136 -16.85 9.67 -23.20
C PHE A 136 -18.11 10.18 -23.89
N ASP A 137 -18.45 9.66 -25.05
CA ASP A 137 -19.63 10.08 -25.81
C ASP A 137 -20.93 9.78 -25.05
N GLU A 138 -20.97 8.68 -24.29
CA GLU A 138 -22.11 8.32 -23.45
C GLU A 138 -22.12 9.07 -22.12
N LEU A 139 -20.93 9.30 -21.53
CA LEU A 139 -20.79 10.10 -20.32
C LEU A 139 -21.21 11.55 -20.54
N GLN A 140 -20.94 12.10 -21.74
CA GLN A 140 -21.30 13.47 -22.09
C GLN A 140 -22.81 13.70 -22.04
N LYS A 141 -23.62 12.69 -22.35
CA LYS A 141 -25.10 12.76 -22.25
C LYS A 141 -25.61 12.87 -20.81
N ARG A 142 -24.77 12.53 -19.83
CA ARG A 142 -25.07 12.53 -18.39
C ARG A 142 -24.35 13.65 -17.63
N LEU A 143 -23.70 14.55 -18.38
CA LEU A 143 -22.86 15.59 -17.83
C LEU A 143 -23.70 16.58 -17.00
N LEU A 144 -23.33 16.79 -15.75
CA LEU A 144 -23.84 17.90 -14.95
C LEU A 144 -22.95 19.12 -15.23
N LEU A 145 -23.52 20.14 -15.86
CA LEU A 145 -22.79 21.38 -16.15
C LEU A 145 -22.40 22.10 -14.86
N ILE A 146 -21.16 22.57 -14.78
CA ILE A 146 -20.65 23.33 -13.64
C ILE A 146 -20.89 24.82 -13.87
N ASN A 147 -21.85 25.37 -13.12
CA ASN A 147 -22.23 26.78 -13.14
C ASN A 147 -22.67 27.24 -11.74
N ASP A 148 -22.98 28.53 -11.62
CA ASP A 148 -23.28 29.17 -10.33
C ASP A 148 -24.50 28.56 -9.62
N ASP A 149 -25.44 27.96 -10.37
CA ASP A 149 -26.64 27.32 -9.83
C ASP A 149 -26.41 25.88 -9.38
N THR A 150 -25.54 25.14 -10.06
CA THR A 150 -25.29 23.71 -9.79
C THR A 150 -24.21 23.49 -8.74
N ILE A 151 -23.21 24.37 -8.67
CA ILE A 151 -22.07 24.26 -7.75
C ILE A 151 -22.51 24.18 -6.28
N PRO A 152 -23.40 25.06 -5.76
CA PRO A 152 -23.82 25.00 -4.36
C PRO A 152 -24.50 23.68 -4.02
N LYS A 153 -25.44 23.26 -4.86
CA LYS A 153 -26.20 22.00 -4.70
C LYS A 153 -25.29 20.79 -4.72
N LEU A 154 -24.34 20.74 -5.66
CA LEU A 154 -23.36 19.67 -5.74
C LEU A 154 -22.55 19.61 -4.45
N THR A 155 -22.05 20.73 -3.97
CA THR A 155 -21.15 20.74 -2.80
C THR A 155 -21.89 20.39 -1.51
N GLU A 156 -23.16 20.80 -1.36
CA GLU A 156 -24.05 20.33 -0.29
C GLU A 156 -24.27 18.82 -0.34
N GLN A 157 -24.50 18.25 -1.53
CA GLN A 157 -24.64 16.80 -1.70
C GLN A 157 -23.37 16.03 -1.34
N LEU A 158 -22.19 16.58 -1.68
CA LEU A 158 -20.90 16.00 -1.33
C LEU A 158 -20.70 15.98 0.19
N GLU A 159 -20.99 17.10 0.85
CA GLU A 159 -20.86 17.21 2.31
C GLU A 159 -21.84 16.29 3.04
N ALA A 160 -23.09 16.20 2.57
CA ALA A 160 -24.07 15.27 3.11
C ALA A 160 -23.63 13.82 2.95
N SER A 161 -23.14 13.44 1.77
CA SER A 161 -22.62 12.09 1.50
C SER A 161 -21.43 11.73 2.39
N TYR A 162 -20.55 12.70 2.66
CA TYR A 162 -19.43 12.51 3.56
C TYR A 162 -19.89 12.34 5.02
N LYS A 163 -20.84 13.15 5.49
CA LYS A 163 -21.37 13.03 6.86
C LYS A 163 -22.11 11.72 7.09
N GLU A 164 -22.86 11.24 6.10
CA GLU A 164 -23.65 10.02 6.21
C GLU A 164 -22.80 8.75 6.13
N ALA A 165 -21.88 8.69 5.16
CA ALA A 165 -21.20 7.44 4.79
C ALA A 165 -19.66 7.49 4.93
N ASN A 166 -19.10 8.64 5.34
CA ASN A 166 -17.66 8.90 5.39
C ASN A 166 -16.96 8.65 4.03
N ILE A 167 -17.68 8.91 2.93
CA ILE A 167 -17.19 8.71 1.57
C ILE A 167 -16.62 10.04 1.06
N SER A 168 -15.31 10.06 0.79
CA SER A 168 -14.64 11.27 0.29
C SER A 168 -14.83 11.42 -1.23
N PRO A 169 -15.30 12.57 -1.75
CA PRO A 169 -15.27 12.80 -3.19
C PRO A 169 -13.83 12.83 -3.72
N THR A 170 -13.61 12.12 -4.82
CA THR A 170 -12.35 12.11 -5.56
C THR A 170 -12.58 12.55 -6.99
N PHE A 171 -11.93 13.63 -7.40
CA PHE A 171 -12.10 14.25 -8.71
C PHE A 171 -10.99 13.80 -9.67
N LEU A 172 -11.36 13.23 -10.81
CA LEU A 172 -10.47 12.93 -11.93
C LEU A 172 -10.67 14.03 -12.96
N VAL A 173 -9.67 14.90 -13.13
CA VAL A 173 -9.78 16.11 -13.93
C VAL A 173 -9.03 15.94 -15.24
N LEU A 174 -9.75 15.93 -16.36
CA LEU A 174 -9.15 16.03 -17.69
C LEU A 174 -8.66 17.45 -17.95
N ALA A 175 -7.74 17.59 -18.91
CA ALA A 175 -7.31 18.90 -19.39
C ALA A 175 -8.51 19.78 -19.82
N SER A 176 -9.50 19.22 -20.53
CA SER A 176 -10.71 19.96 -20.92
C SER A 176 -11.64 20.30 -19.76
N GLY A 177 -11.56 19.56 -18.64
CA GLY A 177 -12.38 19.76 -17.45
C GLY A 177 -11.79 20.73 -16.43
N MET A 178 -10.62 21.30 -16.69
CA MET A 178 -9.91 22.13 -15.71
C MET A 178 -10.65 23.42 -15.40
N ASP A 179 -11.27 24.05 -16.39
CA ASP A 179 -12.03 25.30 -16.18
C ASP A 179 -13.28 25.06 -15.34
N ALA A 180 -13.99 23.95 -15.59
CA ALA A 180 -15.09 23.51 -14.73
C ALA A 180 -14.61 23.24 -13.29
N PHE A 181 -13.47 22.55 -13.13
CA PHE A 181 -12.90 22.30 -11.82
C PHE A 181 -12.52 23.60 -11.09
N ALA A 182 -11.94 24.56 -11.79
CA ALA A 182 -11.53 25.85 -11.23
C ALA A 182 -12.72 26.65 -10.68
N LYS A 183 -13.91 26.55 -11.31
CA LYS A 183 -15.15 27.16 -10.79
C LYS A 183 -15.66 26.45 -9.52
N LEU A 184 -15.53 25.13 -9.46
CA LEU A 184 -15.94 24.33 -8.30
C LEU A 184 -14.98 24.47 -7.10
N TYR A 185 -13.68 24.60 -7.37
CA TYR A 185 -12.61 24.56 -6.37
C TYR A 185 -12.81 25.50 -5.16
N PRO A 186 -13.20 26.79 -5.32
CA PRO A 186 -13.43 27.70 -4.19
C PRO A 186 -14.44 27.17 -3.16
N GLN A 187 -15.46 26.42 -3.61
CA GLN A 187 -16.44 25.82 -2.70
C GLN A 187 -15.88 24.59 -1.98
N LEU A 188 -14.96 23.85 -2.61
CA LEU A 188 -14.34 22.68 -1.99
C LEU A 188 -13.31 23.05 -0.91
N VAL A 189 -12.63 24.19 -1.04
CA VAL A 189 -11.64 24.69 -0.05
C VAL A 189 -12.24 25.60 1.02
N ASP A 190 -13.56 25.84 1.00
CA ASP A 190 -14.21 26.69 2.00
C ASP A 190 -13.99 26.09 3.41
N PRO A 191 -13.30 26.82 4.32
CA PRO A 191 -13.00 26.32 5.66
C PRO A 191 -14.25 26.08 6.54
N LYS A 192 -15.41 26.60 6.13
CA LYS A 192 -16.68 26.33 6.81
C LYS A 192 -17.22 24.93 6.52
N ARG A 193 -16.72 24.27 5.48
CA ARG A 193 -17.15 22.93 5.09
C ARG A 193 -16.29 21.89 5.79
N ASN A 194 -16.95 20.84 6.28
CA ASN A 194 -16.29 19.78 7.03
C ASN A 194 -16.38 18.44 6.28
N PHE A 195 -15.66 18.35 5.16
CA PHE A 195 -15.43 17.09 4.46
C PHE A 195 -14.07 17.06 3.78
N ARG A 196 -13.51 15.85 3.62
CA ARG A 196 -12.24 15.63 2.92
C ARG A 196 -12.50 15.29 1.47
N TRP A 197 -11.62 15.74 0.59
CA TRP A 197 -11.72 15.50 -0.84
C TRP A 197 -10.33 15.37 -1.46
N ARG A 198 -10.25 14.76 -2.65
CA ARG A 198 -9.01 14.56 -3.40
C ARG A 198 -9.21 14.89 -4.86
N TRP A 199 -8.15 15.24 -5.56
CA TRP A 199 -8.20 15.38 -7.02
C TRP A 199 -6.91 14.89 -7.68
N TYR A 200 -7.03 14.44 -8.92
CA TYR A 200 -5.91 13.99 -9.74
C TYR A 200 -6.12 14.48 -11.17
N SER A 201 -5.05 14.94 -11.81
CA SER A 201 -5.05 15.13 -13.26
C SER A 201 -5.07 13.77 -13.97
N TRP A 202 -5.82 13.68 -15.06
CA TRP A 202 -5.95 12.44 -15.82
C TRP A 202 -6.04 12.71 -17.33
N LYS A 203 -5.66 11.70 -18.13
CA LYS A 203 -5.60 11.81 -19.60
C LYS A 203 -6.62 10.90 -20.28
N LYS A 204 -7.36 11.46 -21.25
CA LYS A 204 -8.46 10.81 -22.00
C LYS A 204 -8.11 9.47 -22.65
N ASP A 205 -6.86 9.32 -23.06
CA ASP A 205 -6.32 8.17 -23.79
C ASP A 205 -5.84 7.03 -22.88
N ARG A 206 -5.89 7.20 -21.55
CA ARG A 206 -5.48 6.18 -20.60
C ARG A 206 -6.70 5.54 -19.97
N PRO A 207 -6.68 4.26 -19.60
CA PRO A 207 -7.71 3.74 -18.72
C PRO A 207 -7.53 4.26 -17.29
N ILE A 208 -8.63 4.33 -16.54
CA ILE A 208 -8.60 4.57 -15.09
C ILE A 208 -8.35 3.24 -14.41
N VAL A 209 -7.21 3.12 -13.74
CA VAL A 209 -6.83 1.91 -13.02
C VAL A 209 -7.03 2.13 -11.53
N ILE A 210 -7.85 1.29 -10.93
CA ILE A 210 -8.10 1.28 -9.50
C ILE A 210 -7.67 -0.08 -8.98
N SER A 211 -6.71 -0.05 -8.07
CA SER A 211 -6.26 -1.26 -7.39
C SER A 211 -6.68 -1.21 -5.93
N ARG A 212 -7.22 -2.33 -5.46
CA ARG A 212 -7.31 -2.65 -4.04
C ARG A 212 -6.19 -3.61 -3.72
N SER A 213 -5.29 -3.22 -2.82
CA SER A 213 -4.24 -4.07 -2.27
C SER A 213 -4.18 -3.85 -0.78
N TYR A 214 -3.84 -4.88 0.01
CA TYR A 214 -3.61 -4.73 1.46
C TYR A 214 -2.62 -3.61 1.79
N LYS A 215 -1.62 -3.33 0.92
CA LYS A 215 -0.66 -2.23 1.12
C LYS A 215 -1.37 -0.87 1.15
N ASN A 216 -2.47 -0.71 0.43
CA ASN A 216 -3.27 0.51 0.49
C ASN A 216 -3.95 0.69 1.85
N PHE A 217 -4.13 -0.38 2.64
CA PHE A 217 -4.68 -0.31 4.00
C PHE A 217 -3.59 -0.09 5.04
N VAL A 218 -2.43 -0.74 4.88
CA VAL A 218 -1.32 -0.66 5.83
C VAL A 218 -0.52 0.64 5.68
N THR A 219 -0.29 1.09 4.44
CA THR A 219 0.60 2.22 4.15
C THR A 219 -0.15 3.55 4.03
N LEU A 220 -1.37 3.56 3.49
CA LEU A 220 -2.20 4.77 3.42
C LEU A 220 -3.10 4.95 4.65
N GLY A 221 -3.08 4.01 5.61
CA GLY A 221 -3.71 4.13 6.93
C GLY A 221 -3.32 5.39 7.71
N ASN A 222 -2.19 6.01 7.36
CA ASN A 222 -1.69 7.26 7.96
C ASN A 222 -1.96 8.51 7.10
N ALA A 223 -2.69 8.39 5.98
CA ALA A 223 -3.08 9.51 5.12
C ALA A 223 -4.60 9.83 5.20
N TRP A 224 -5.26 9.38 6.28
CA TRP A 224 -6.69 9.54 6.52
C TRP A 224 -7.07 10.73 7.39
#